data_AF-A0A9P8P9N7-F1
#
_entry.id   AF-A0A9P8P9N7-F1
#
_cell.length_a   1.000
_cell.length_b   1.000
_cell.length_c   1.000
_cell.angle_alpha   90.00
_cell.angle_beta   90.00
_cell.angle_gamma   90.00
#
_symmetry.space_group_name_H-M   'P 1'
#
loop_
_entity.id
_entity.type
_entity.pdbx_description
1 polymer ?
#
loop_
_entity_poly.entity_id
_entity_poly.type
_entity_poly.pdbx_seq_one_letter_code
_entity_poly.pdbx_strand_id
1 'polypeptide(L)'
;MDDFQVLELIGRGSFGCVRKVRRRSDGKVFVRKEISYGAMNNKEKHQLSTEFRILRELRHPNIVQYLHHDHVQNEHQVHLYMEYCDGGDLSVLIKKYKDRNEFVPESLIWQIFTQVLNALYMCHYGTAIEPVQNLFQSSPELEPKPMDHQVIIHRDIKPDNIFLLSDGYSIKLGDFGLAKWLQHENEFAKTYVGTPYYMSPEVLMDRPYDPVCDVWSLGCVMYELCSLQPPFQAKTHLALQEKIKAGNFEPIPDHYSHRLQMVINACLIVDPDERATVNQLLQDASFKLFRKEWEMTQWDKKLKEREADIALKERKLVKFEDALNDECKQMNLKFEEIRNGYKNEFNYMLGLQMNKVLTELFGNQIPPNIKQQLSSRVGKENFQQPAFQNHKLKGPRELYDRAQKRR
;
A
#
# COMPACT_ATOMS: atom_id res chain seq x y z
N MET A 1 23.02 10.07 -0.24
CA MET A 1 23.06 9.81 -1.69
C MET A 1 21.63 9.50 -2.08
N ASP A 2 21.05 10.22 -3.03
CA ASP A 2 19.60 10.28 -3.26
C ASP A 2 18.99 8.92 -3.57
N ASP A 3 18.24 8.39 -2.59
CA ASP A 3 17.45 7.15 -2.69
C ASP A 3 16.38 7.21 -3.79
N PHE A 4 16.13 8.40 -4.34
CA PHE A 4 15.13 8.67 -5.36
C PHE A 4 15.75 9.25 -6.64
N GLN A 5 15.38 8.66 -7.78
CA GLN A 5 15.64 9.20 -9.11
C GLN A 5 14.48 10.12 -9.51
N VAL A 6 14.77 11.38 -9.84
CA VAL A 6 13.78 12.32 -10.39
C VAL A 6 13.41 11.90 -11.82
N LEU A 7 12.11 11.87 -12.13
CA LEU A 7 11.59 11.52 -13.44
C LEU A 7 11.08 12.76 -14.20
N GLU A 8 9.83 13.16 -13.96
CA GLU A 8 9.13 14.23 -14.68
C GLU A 8 8.55 15.28 -13.74
N LEU A 9 8.42 16.53 -14.22
CA LEU A 9 7.71 17.59 -13.52
C LEU A 9 6.21 17.43 -13.78
N ILE A 10 5.43 17.15 -12.74
CA ILE A 10 3.97 16.93 -12.84
C ILE A 10 3.21 18.25 -12.63
N GLY A 11 3.72 19.15 -11.80
CA GLY A 11 3.04 20.41 -11.51
C GLY A 11 3.93 21.48 -10.89
N ARG A 12 3.48 22.73 -10.95
CA ARG A 12 4.06 23.86 -10.24
C ARG A 12 2.99 24.46 -9.34
N GLY A 13 3.24 24.45 -8.03
CA GLY A 13 2.36 25.03 -7.03
C GLY A 13 2.84 26.42 -6.59
N SER A 14 2.08 27.04 -5.70
CA SER A 14 2.40 28.36 -5.13
C SER A 14 3.69 28.37 -4.29
N PHE A 15 4.09 27.22 -3.73
CA PHE A 15 5.23 27.10 -2.82
C PHE A 15 6.42 26.31 -3.39
N GLY A 16 6.34 25.90 -4.65
CA GLY A 16 7.39 25.15 -5.33
C GLY A 16 6.88 24.20 -6.40
N CYS A 17 7.57 23.08 -6.62
CA CYS A 17 7.28 22.19 -7.74
C CYS A 17 7.01 20.75 -7.31
N VAL A 18 6.19 20.04 -8.08
CA VAL A 18 5.76 18.67 -7.82
C VAL A 18 6.36 17.78 -8.90
N ARG A 19 7.17 16.81 -8.51
CA ARG A 19 7.86 15.90 -9.42
C ARG A 19 7.48 14.45 -9.16
N LYS A 20 7.45 13.68 -10.23
CA LYS A 20 7.45 12.22 -10.16
C LYS A 20 8.85 11.75 -9.83
N VAL A 21 8.98 10.82 -8.90
CA VAL A 21 10.26 10.24 -8.51
C VAL A 21 10.15 8.72 -8.44
N ARG A 22 11.26 8.03 -8.68
CA ARG A 22 11.38 6.58 -8.57
C ARG A 22 12.37 6.22 -7.48
N ARG A 23 11.94 5.44 -6.50
CA ARG A 23 12.83 4.92 -5.47
C ARG A 23 13.78 3.88 -6.07
N ARG A 24 15.08 4.01 -5.80
CA ARG A 24 16.12 3.16 -6.39
C ARG A 24 16.13 1.74 -5.82
N SER A 25 15.69 1.55 -4.57
CA SER A 25 15.74 0.25 -3.88
C SER A 25 14.75 -0.78 -4.45
N ASP A 26 13.57 -0.36 -4.91
CA ASP A 26 12.52 -1.25 -5.38
C ASP A 26 11.83 -0.80 -6.68
N GLY A 27 12.26 0.33 -7.26
CA GLY A 27 11.70 0.84 -8.51
C GLY A 27 10.31 1.46 -8.38
N LYS A 28 9.74 1.58 -7.16
CA LYS A 28 8.41 2.15 -6.96
C LYS A 28 8.39 3.65 -7.24
N VAL A 29 7.27 4.11 -7.79
CA VAL A 29 7.05 5.50 -8.18
C VAL A 29 6.30 6.25 -7.10
N PHE A 30 6.70 7.49 -6.85
CA PHE A 30 6.16 8.38 -5.84
C PHE A 30 6.06 9.81 -6.39
N VAL A 31 5.39 10.67 -5.63
CA VAL A 31 5.38 12.12 -5.86
C VAL A 31 6.29 12.79 -4.84
N ARG A 32 7.12 13.73 -5.29
CA ARG A 32 7.94 14.60 -4.45
C ARG A 32 7.48 16.05 -4.62
N LYS A 33 6.93 16.64 -3.56
CA LYS A 33 6.60 18.07 -3.49
C LYS A 33 7.80 18.81 -2.90
N GLU A 34 8.43 19.65 -3.70
CA GLU A 34 9.59 20.47 -3.34
C GLU A 34 9.08 21.82 -2.83
N ILE A 35 9.25 22.10 -1.54
CA ILE A 35 8.69 23.27 -0.86
C ILE A 35 9.84 24.13 -0.36
N SER A 36 9.95 25.37 -0.85
CA SER A 36 10.97 26.30 -0.37
C SER A 36 10.47 27.08 0.85
N TYR A 37 11.20 27.00 1.96
CA TYR A 37 10.89 27.72 3.20
C TYR A 37 11.79 28.92 3.47
N GLY A 38 12.74 29.21 2.57
CA GLY A 38 13.67 30.34 2.71
C GLY A 38 12.96 31.70 2.72
N ALA A 39 11.93 31.86 1.88
CA ALA A 39 11.12 33.08 1.78
C ALA A 39 9.92 33.12 2.73
N MET A 40 9.68 32.04 3.50
CA MET A 40 8.49 31.94 4.34
C MET A 40 8.64 32.72 5.64
N ASN A 41 7.58 33.42 6.03
CA ASN A 41 7.47 34.02 7.36
C ASN A 41 7.23 32.95 8.45
N ASN A 42 7.32 33.34 9.73
CA ASN A 42 7.18 32.39 10.84
C ASN A 42 5.80 31.69 10.88
N LYS A 43 4.74 32.39 10.47
CA LYS A 43 3.39 31.85 10.39
C LYS A 43 3.25 30.81 9.29
N GLU A 44 3.80 31.05 8.11
CA GLU A 44 3.84 30.10 7.00
C GLU A 44 4.67 28.86 7.35
N LYS A 45 5.80 29.03 8.05
CA LYS A 45 6.60 27.91 8.56
C LYS A 45 5.82 27.08 9.59
N HIS A 46 5.06 27.72 10.47
CA HIS A 46 4.21 27.04 11.44
C HIS A 46 3.08 26.27 10.75
N GLN A 47 2.45 26.85 9.72
CA GLN A 47 1.44 26.19 8.90
C GLN A 47 2.02 24.96 8.18
N LEU A 48 3.20 25.08 7.58
CA LEU A 48 3.89 23.96 6.94
C LEU A 48 4.20 22.83 7.94
N SER A 49 4.67 23.17 9.14
CA SER A 49 4.88 22.18 10.20
C SER A 49 3.59 21.49 10.64
N THR A 50 2.47 22.22 10.62
CA THR A 50 1.15 21.69 10.96
C THR A 50 0.64 20.74 9.87
N GLU A 51 0.80 21.11 8.59
CA GLU A 51 0.50 20.25 7.43
C GLU A 51 1.25 18.91 7.53
N PHE A 52 2.56 18.93 7.82
CA PHE A 52 3.32 17.68 7.98
C PHE A 52 2.82 16.81 9.12
N ARG A 53 2.38 17.41 10.24
CA ARG A 53 1.81 16.65 11.36
C ARG A 53 0.51 15.97 10.96
N ILE A 54 -0.41 16.72 10.34
CA ILE A 54 -1.70 16.22 9.83
C ILE A 54 -1.46 15.06 8.85
N LEU A 55 -0.65 15.30 7.81
CA LEU A 55 -0.38 14.32 6.76
C LEU A 55 0.22 13.02 7.30
N ARG A 56 1.07 13.10 8.34
CA ARG A 56 1.70 11.93 8.95
C ARG A 56 0.69 11.06 9.73
N GLU A 57 -0.30 11.68 10.35
CA GLU A 57 -1.33 11.01 11.16
C GLU A 57 -2.46 10.44 10.30
N LEU A 58 -2.77 11.09 9.17
CA LEU A 58 -3.78 10.62 8.23
C LEU A 58 -3.33 9.37 7.46
N ARG A 59 -3.87 8.21 7.86
CA ARG A 59 -3.71 6.93 7.17
C ARG A 59 -5.07 6.36 6.81
N HIS A 60 -5.44 6.47 5.55
CA HIS A 60 -6.73 5.98 5.06
C HIS A 60 -6.60 5.55 3.59
N PRO A 61 -7.24 4.45 3.15
CA PRO A 61 -7.15 3.98 1.76
C PRO A 61 -7.59 5.04 0.74
N ASN A 62 -8.54 5.90 1.11
CA ASN A 62 -9.04 6.99 0.27
C ASN A 62 -8.36 8.35 0.51
N ILE A 63 -7.21 8.38 1.19
CA ILE A 63 -6.37 9.58 1.31
C ILE A 63 -5.02 9.27 0.65
N VAL A 64 -4.45 10.24 -0.08
CA VAL A 64 -3.11 10.12 -0.64
C VAL A 64 -2.10 9.92 0.50
N GLN A 65 -1.43 8.77 0.51
CA GLN A 65 -0.59 8.40 1.65
C GLN A 65 0.68 9.26 1.71
N TYR A 66 0.93 9.88 2.86
CA TYR A 66 2.24 10.43 3.22
C TYR A 66 3.24 9.29 3.47
N LEU A 67 4.46 9.42 2.94
CA LEU A 67 5.54 8.46 3.21
C LEU A 67 6.57 9.01 4.19
N HIS A 68 7.31 10.04 3.77
CA HIS A 68 8.37 10.69 4.55
C HIS A 68 8.69 12.06 3.96
N HIS A 69 9.56 12.82 4.62
CA HIS A 69 10.11 14.06 4.10
C HIS A 69 11.61 14.16 4.37
N ASP A 70 12.31 14.88 3.50
CA ASP A 70 13.73 15.21 3.67
C ASP A 70 13.89 16.73 3.83
N HIS A 71 14.79 17.14 4.73
CA HIS A 71 15.21 18.54 4.84
C HIS A 71 16.49 18.77 4.05
N VAL A 72 16.40 19.58 3.00
CA VAL A 72 17.55 20.04 2.22
C VAL A 72 17.97 21.41 2.76
N GLN A 73 18.79 21.39 3.82
CA GLN A 73 19.19 22.60 4.55
C GLN A 73 19.91 23.62 3.64
N ASN A 74 20.80 23.14 2.77
CA ASN A 74 21.61 23.99 1.89
C ASN A 74 20.77 24.81 0.88
N GLU A 75 19.60 24.30 0.50
CA GLU A 75 18.71 24.95 -0.48
C GLU A 75 17.50 25.62 0.20
N HIS A 76 17.40 25.54 1.52
CA HIS A 76 16.22 25.93 2.29
C HIS A 76 14.93 25.30 1.73
N GLN A 77 14.97 24.00 1.42
CA GLN A 77 13.84 23.24 0.88
C GLN A 77 13.47 22.02 1.73
N VAL A 78 12.19 21.69 1.73
CA VAL A 78 11.67 20.40 2.21
C VAL A 78 11.16 19.61 1.02
N HIS A 79 11.57 18.35 0.94
CA HIS A 79 11.06 17.39 -0.03
C HIS A 79 10.05 16.47 0.65
N LEU A 80 8.78 16.60 0.28
CA LEU A 80 7.69 15.78 0.81
C LEU A 80 7.39 14.64 -0.16
N TYR A 81 7.50 13.38 0.29
CA TYR A 81 7.23 12.21 -0.53
C TYR A 81 5.86 11.62 -0.21
N MET A 82 5.07 11.42 -1.27
CA MET A 82 3.69 10.95 -1.22
C MET A 82 3.45 9.83 -2.22
N GLU A 83 2.40 9.07 -1.99
CA GLU A 83 1.90 8.07 -2.93
C GLU A 83 1.61 8.72 -4.30
N TYR A 84 1.99 8.03 -5.38
CA TYR A 84 1.67 8.45 -6.74
C TYR A 84 0.35 7.81 -7.18
N CYS A 85 -0.60 8.64 -7.60
CA CYS A 85 -1.84 8.19 -8.21
C CYS A 85 -1.71 8.24 -9.73
N ASP A 86 -1.76 7.07 -10.38
CA ASP A 86 -1.44 6.88 -11.79
C ASP A 86 -2.65 7.00 -12.73
N GLY A 87 -3.86 7.12 -12.19
CA GLY A 87 -5.10 7.32 -12.96
C GLY A 87 -5.43 8.79 -13.28
N GLY A 88 -4.61 9.74 -12.83
CA GLY A 88 -4.88 11.18 -12.97
C GLY A 88 -5.85 11.70 -11.91
N ASP A 89 -6.43 12.87 -12.16
CA ASP A 89 -7.37 13.57 -11.27
C ASP A 89 -8.76 13.76 -11.92
N LEU A 90 -9.75 14.18 -11.12
CA LEU A 90 -11.11 14.36 -11.63
C LEU A 90 -11.26 15.50 -12.61
N SER A 91 -10.37 16.50 -12.61
CA SER A 91 -10.43 17.58 -13.62
C SER A 91 -10.16 17.02 -15.03
N VAL A 92 -9.21 16.08 -15.13
CA VAL A 92 -8.91 15.34 -16.37
C VAL A 92 -10.08 14.44 -16.76
N LEU A 93 -10.73 13.80 -15.78
CA LEU A 93 -11.92 12.97 -16.01
C LEU A 93 -13.09 13.80 -16.59
N ILE A 94 -13.43 14.92 -15.96
CA ILE A 94 -14.50 15.83 -16.41
C ILE A 94 -14.21 16.32 -17.83
N LYS A 95 -12.97 16.76 -18.09
CA LYS A 95 -12.55 17.20 -19.42
C LYS A 95 -12.72 16.10 -20.46
N LYS A 96 -12.32 14.86 -20.14
CA LYS A 96 -12.46 13.71 -21.05
C LYS A 96 -13.92 13.45 -21.45
N TYR A 97 -14.86 13.52 -20.51
CA TYR A 97 -16.29 13.34 -20.81
C TYR A 97 -16.87 14.52 -21.58
N LYS A 98 -16.46 15.74 -21.24
CA LYS A 98 -16.81 16.96 -21.98
C LYS A 98 -16.34 16.91 -23.44
N ASP A 99 -15.10 16.51 -23.68
CA ASP A 99 -14.51 16.39 -25.03
C ASP A 99 -15.21 15.30 -25.87
N ARG A 100 -15.75 14.27 -25.21
CA ARG A 100 -16.54 13.19 -25.85
C ARG A 100 -18.01 13.53 -26.02
N ASN A 101 -18.48 14.63 -25.42
CA ASN A 101 -19.90 14.95 -25.32
C ASN A 101 -20.72 13.80 -24.70
N GLU A 102 -20.15 13.15 -23.68
CA GLU A 102 -20.75 12.05 -22.93
C GLU A 102 -20.90 12.45 -21.47
N PHE A 103 -21.88 11.89 -20.78
CA PHE A 103 -22.08 12.09 -19.35
C PHE A 103 -21.30 11.06 -18.53
N VAL A 104 -20.83 11.46 -17.35
CA VAL A 104 -20.18 10.52 -16.41
C VAL A 104 -21.22 9.50 -15.94
N PRO A 105 -20.95 8.19 -15.98
CA PRO A 105 -21.87 7.16 -15.48
C PRO A 105 -22.19 7.38 -14.00
N GLU A 106 -23.47 7.28 -13.64
CA GLU A 106 -23.94 7.51 -12.28
C GLU A 106 -23.25 6.59 -11.24
N SER A 107 -22.99 5.34 -11.58
CA SER A 107 -22.27 4.40 -10.70
C SER A 107 -20.87 4.90 -10.32
N LEU A 108 -20.15 5.50 -11.28
CA LEU A 108 -18.83 6.08 -11.04
C LEU A 108 -18.93 7.32 -10.13
N ILE A 109 -19.97 8.16 -10.33
CA ILE A 109 -20.21 9.32 -9.47
C ILE A 109 -20.43 8.86 -8.02
N TRP A 110 -21.28 7.85 -7.80
CA TRP A 110 -21.49 7.29 -6.46
C TRP A 110 -20.23 6.67 -5.85
N GLN A 111 -19.42 5.96 -6.64
CA GLN A 111 -18.15 5.39 -6.18
C GLN A 111 -17.16 6.49 -5.74
N ILE A 112 -17.06 7.57 -6.50
CA ILE A 112 -16.24 8.74 -6.16
C ILE A 112 -16.79 9.40 -4.89
N PHE A 113 -18.08 9.73 -4.88
CA PHE A 113 -18.73 10.41 -3.78
C PHE A 113 -18.55 9.65 -2.46
N THR A 114 -18.81 8.35 -2.47
CA THR A 114 -18.68 7.46 -1.31
C THR A 114 -17.26 7.44 -0.76
N GLN A 115 -16.26 7.26 -1.63
CA GLN A 115 -14.87 7.14 -1.21
C GLN A 115 -14.30 8.46 -0.69
N VAL A 116 -14.70 9.60 -1.29
CA VAL A 116 -14.31 10.92 -0.78
C VAL A 116 -14.99 11.19 0.56
N LEU A 117 -16.27 10.82 0.74
CA LEU A 117 -16.92 10.93 2.05
C LEU A 117 -16.25 10.04 3.11
N ASN A 118 -15.79 8.83 2.78
CA ASN A 118 -15.00 8.02 3.72
C ASN A 118 -13.69 8.71 4.14
N ALA A 119 -13.01 9.38 3.20
CA ALA A 119 -11.82 10.17 3.48
C ALA A 119 -12.13 11.37 4.39
N LEU A 120 -13.20 12.11 4.11
CA LEU A 120 -13.64 13.22 4.94
C LEU A 120 -14.10 12.77 6.31
N TYR A 121 -14.74 11.60 6.43
CA TYR A 121 -15.12 11.05 7.72
C TYR A 121 -13.90 10.85 8.62
N MET A 122 -12.81 10.28 8.07
CA MET A 122 -11.54 10.18 8.79
C MET A 122 -11.00 11.55 9.21
N CYS A 123 -11.07 12.56 8.34
CA CYS A 123 -10.60 13.91 8.66
C CYS A 123 -11.45 14.57 9.75
N HIS A 124 -12.77 14.46 9.66
CA HIS A 124 -13.72 15.17 10.50
C HIS A 124 -13.89 14.52 11.88
N TYR A 125 -13.71 13.20 11.97
CA TYR A 125 -13.97 12.43 13.18
C TYR A 125 -12.76 11.66 13.73
N GLY A 126 -11.61 11.71 13.05
CA GLY A 126 -10.36 11.09 13.52
C GLY A 126 -10.33 9.57 13.49
N THR A 127 -11.35 8.92 12.95
CA THR A 127 -11.45 7.46 12.83
C THR A 127 -12.03 7.05 11.49
N ALA A 128 -11.67 5.85 11.03
CA ALA A 128 -12.37 5.24 9.91
C ALA A 128 -13.82 4.93 10.31
N ILE A 129 -14.73 5.06 9.35
CA ILE A 129 -16.12 4.69 9.55
C ILE A 129 -16.26 3.17 9.69
N GLU A 130 -17.07 2.73 10.63
CA GLU A 130 -17.31 1.30 10.88
C GLU A 130 -17.91 0.61 9.65
N PRO A 131 -17.51 -0.64 9.32
CA PRO A 131 -18.06 -1.38 8.20
C PRO A 131 -19.57 -1.48 8.26
N VAL A 132 -20.23 -1.41 7.10
CA VAL A 132 -21.70 -1.48 7.06
C VAL A 132 -22.15 -2.85 7.60
N GLN A 133 -23.02 -2.92 8.60
CA GLN A 133 -23.52 -4.22 9.07
C GLN A 133 -24.85 -4.58 8.39
N ASN A 134 -25.77 -3.61 8.30
CA ASN A 134 -27.08 -3.76 7.70
C ASN A 134 -27.37 -2.62 6.73
N LEU A 135 -27.86 -2.94 5.52
CA LEU A 135 -28.19 -1.94 4.49
C LEU A 135 -29.47 -1.15 4.83
N PHE A 136 -30.43 -1.80 5.49
CA PHE A 136 -31.78 -1.27 5.69
C PHE A 136 -32.08 -0.80 7.11
N GLN A 137 -31.22 -1.13 8.08
CA GLN A 137 -31.35 -0.58 9.42
C GLN A 137 -30.62 0.75 9.47
N SER A 138 -31.33 1.77 9.95
CA SER A 138 -30.70 2.96 10.52
C SER A 138 -29.80 2.47 11.65
N SER A 139 -28.48 2.59 11.49
CA SER A 139 -27.59 2.40 12.63
C SER A 139 -27.99 3.47 13.64
N PRO A 140 -28.48 3.12 14.84
CA PRO A 140 -28.90 4.10 15.82
C PRO A 140 -27.68 4.99 16.10
N GLU A 141 -27.81 6.26 15.73
CA GLU A 141 -26.92 7.37 16.07
C GLU A 141 -25.45 6.96 16.18
N LEU A 142 -24.80 6.78 15.03
CA LEU A 142 -23.37 7.08 14.93
C LEU A 142 -23.20 8.61 15.01
N GLU A 143 -23.74 9.30 16.02
CA GLU A 143 -23.08 10.54 16.39
C GLU A 143 -21.72 10.10 16.90
N PRO A 144 -20.63 10.39 16.17
CA PRO A 144 -19.32 9.98 16.61
C PRO A 144 -19.14 10.57 17.99
N LYS A 145 -18.83 9.71 18.97
CA LYS A 145 -18.57 10.16 20.34
C LYS A 145 -17.65 11.37 20.25
N PRO A 146 -17.91 12.46 20.98
CA PRO A 146 -17.02 13.61 20.99
C PRO A 146 -15.62 13.09 21.32
N MET A 147 -14.78 13.01 20.29
CA MET A 147 -13.43 12.55 20.47
C MET A 147 -12.65 13.72 21.02
N ASP A 148 -11.71 13.44 21.91
CA ASP A 148 -10.64 14.37 22.28
C ASP A 148 -9.65 14.59 21.10
N HIS A 149 -10.15 14.43 19.88
CA HIS A 149 -9.42 14.50 18.63
C HIS A 149 -9.68 15.85 17.97
N GLN A 150 -8.63 16.40 17.40
CA GLN A 150 -8.71 17.66 16.68
C GLN A 150 -9.38 17.42 15.33
N VAL A 151 -10.40 18.19 15.00
CA VAL A 151 -11.08 18.07 13.70
C VAL A 151 -10.18 18.62 12.60
N ILE A 152 -9.98 17.84 11.52
CA ILE A 152 -9.21 18.27 10.34
C ILE A 152 -10.20 18.72 9.27
N ILE A 153 -10.08 19.96 8.83
CA ILE A 153 -10.84 20.48 7.67
C ILE A 153 -9.90 20.56 6.48
N HIS A 154 -10.31 20.03 5.33
CA HIS A 154 -9.47 19.96 4.13
C HIS A 154 -9.30 21.32 3.44
N ARG A 155 -10.40 22.07 3.26
CA ARG A 155 -10.43 23.46 2.73
C ARG A 155 -9.97 23.66 1.27
N ASP A 156 -9.72 22.60 0.52
CA ASP A 156 -9.30 22.67 -0.89
C ASP A 156 -9.83 21.48 -1.70
N ILE A 157 -11.07 21.10 -1.44
CA ILE A 157 -11.73 20.05 -2.20
C ILE A 157 -12.15 20.64 -3.55
N LYS A 158 -11.54 20.10 -4.60
CA LYS A 158 -11.77 20.44 -6.00
C LYS A 158 -11.37 19.25 -6.88
N PRO A 159 -11.76 19.22 -8.16
CA PRO A 159 -11.48 18.07 -9.03
C PRO A 159 -9.98 17.75 -9.14
N ASP A 160 -9.11 18.76 -9.15
CA ASP A 160 -7.65 18.61 -9.25
C ASP A 160 -7.03 17.85 -8.06
N ASN A 161 -7.70 17.84 -6.91
CA ASN A 161 -7.21 17.28 -5.65
C ASN A 161 -7.84 15.92 -5.31
N ILE A 162 -8.68 15.38 -6.21
CA ILE A 162 -9.25 14.03 -6.06
C ILE A 162 -8.67 13.16 -7.18
N PHE A 163 -7.89 12.16 -6.78
CA PHE A 163 -7.09 11.33 -7.67
C PHE A 163 -7.70 9.94 -7.86
N LEU A 164 -7.48 9.39 -9.05
CA LEU A 164 -7.84 8.04 -9.45
C LEU A 164 -6.58 7.16 -9.48
N LEU A 165 -6.72 5.88 -9.13
CA LEU A 165 -5.71 4.87 -9.48
C LEU A 165 -6.09 4.16 -10.79
N SER A 166 -5.08 3.59 -11.46
CA SER A 166 -5.27 2.84 -12.70
C SER A 166 -6.06 1.55 -12.53
N ASP A 167 -6.35 1.13 -11.29
CA ASP A 167 -7.24 0.01 -11.01
C ASP A 167 -8.72 0.34 -11.31
N GLY A 168 -9.01 1.59 -11.67
CA GLY A 168 -10.32 2.05 -12.13
C GLY A 168 -11.37 2.17 -11.02
N TYR A 169 -10.98 1.93 -9.77
CA TYR A 169 -11.91 1.88 -8.65
C TYR A 169 -11.44 2.69 -7.44
N SER A 170 -10.13 2.73 -7.17
CA SER A 170 -9.60 3.39 -5.98
C SER A 170 -9.53 4.90 -6.18
N ILE A 171 -10.19 5.64 -5.28
CA ILE A 171 -10.23 7.10 -5.26
C ILE A 171 -9.48 7.60 -4.03
N LYS A 172 -8.64 8.63 -4.21
CA LYS A 172 -7.82 9.22 -3.15
C LYS A 172 -7.96 10.73 -3.12
N LEU A 173 -8.36 11.25 -1.97
CA LEU A 173 -8.32 12.67 -1.66
C LEU A 173 -6.89 13.10 -1.31
N GLY A 174 -6.40 14.16 -1.92
CA GLY A 174 -5.04 14.66 -1.72
C GLY A 174 -4.96 16.18 -1.60
N ASP A 175 -3.73 16.67 -1.47
CA ASP A 175 -3.39 18.08 -1.27
C ASP A 175 -4.03 18.74 -0.03
N PHE A 176 -3.54 18.33 1.14
CA PHE A 176 -3.82 18.97 2.43
C PHE A 176 -3.00 20.25 2.63
N GLY A 177 -2.52 20.89 1.55
CA GLY A 177 -1.73 22.13 1.60
C GLY A 177 -2.47 23.33 2.18
N LEU A 178 -3.79 23.22 2.29
CA LEU A 178 -4.65 24.13 3.02
C LEU A 178 -5.40 23.42 4.15
N ALA A 179 -5.07 22.21 4.57
CA ALA A 179 -5.76 21.60 5.70
C ALA A 179 -5.36 22.24 7.03
N LYS A 180 -6.28 22.28 7.99
CA LYS A 180 -6.01 22.80 9.34
C LYS A 180 -6.76 22.00 10.40
N TRP A 181 -6.16 21.94 11.60
CA TRP A 181 -6.88 21.61 12.81
C TRP A 181 -7.80 22.78 13.18
N LEU A 182 -9.02 22.49 13.61
CA LEU A 182 -9.88 23.50 14.23
C LEU A 182 -9.29 23.88 15.61
N GLN A 183 -8.47 24.93 15.65
CA GLN A 183 -8.04 25.61 16.87
C GLN A 183 -8.37 27.09 16.68
N HIS A 184 -9.11 27.68 17.62
CA HIS A 184 -9.63 29.05 17.56
C HIS A 184 -8.55 30.06 17.14
N GLU A 185 -8.57 30.51 15.87
CA GLU A 185 -8.07 31.80 15.39
C GLU A 185 -8.36 31.96 13.89
N ASN A 186 -9.05 33.06 13.55
CA ASN A 186 -9.38 33.45 12.18
C ASN A 186 -8.13 33.96 11.46
N GLU A 187 -7.42 33.05 10.79
CA GLU A 187 -6.36 33.42 9.85
C GLU A 187 -6.64 32.84 8.47
N PHE A 188 -7.27 33.65 7.63
CA PHE A 188 -7.20 33.53 6.18
C PHE A 188 -6.09 34.43 5.66
N ALA A 189 -5.12 33.85 4.98
CA ALA A 189 -4.20 34.58 4.13
C ALA A 189 -4.05 33.78 2.84
N LYS A 190 -4.77 34.20 1.80
CA LYS A 190 -4.33 34.16 0.40
C LYS A 190 -5.29 34.97 -0.45
N THR A 191 -4.76 36.01 -1.09
CA THR A 191 -5.36 36.78 -2.17
C THR A 191 -5.61 35.82 -3.34
N TYR A 192 -6.87 35.59 -3.70
CA TYR A 192 -7.22 34.63 -4.75
C TYR A 192 -6.92 35.21 -6.14
N VAL A 193 -6.09 34.48 -6.89
CA VAL A 193 -5.99 34.61 -8.34
C VAL A 193 -6.85 33.47 -8.93
N GLY A 194 -8.06 33.79 -9.38
CA GLY A 194 -9.01 32.82 -9.95
C GLY A 194 -10.45 32.98 -9.42
N THR A 195 -11.38 32.21 -10.00
CA THR A 195 -12.79 32.17 -9.58
C THR A 195 -12.99 30.96 -8.64
N PRO A 196 -13.31 31.16 -7.35
CA PRO A 196 -13.35 30.09 -6.35
C PRO A 196 -14.64 29.27 -6.41
N TYR A 197 -14.83 28.45 -7.45
CA TYR A 197 -16.08 27.73 -7.74
C TYR A 197 -16.59 26.77 -6.65
N TYR A 198 -15.70 26.25 -5.80
CA TYR A 198 -16.02 25.22 -4.80
C TYR A 198 -16.11 25.78 -3.38
N MET A 199 -15.89 27.07 -3.18
CA MET A 199 -15.87 27.67 -1.85
C MET A 199 -17.28 27.83 -1.29
N SER A 200 -17.47 27.46 -0.02
CA SER A 200 -18.77 27.55 0.65
C SER A 200 -19.17 28.99 0.98
N PRO A 201 -20.48 29.28 1.15
CA PRO A 201 -20.97 30.61 1.48
C PRO A 201 -20.31 31.21 2.72
N GLU A 202 -20.15 30.43 3.78
CA GLU A 202 -19.55 30.87 5.05
C GLU A 202 -18.05 31.20 4.92
N VAL A 203 -17.31 30.45 4.10
CA VAL A 203 -15.90 30.74 3.81
C VAL A 203 -15.76 32.01 2.95
N LEU A 204 -16.67 32.22 2.00
CA LEU A 204 -16.75 33.47 1.20
C LEU A 204 -17.20 34.69 2.01
N MET A 205 -17.71 34.51 3.22
CA MET A 205 -18.24 35.56 4.09
C MET A 205 -17.38 35.78 5.34
N ASP A 206 -16.19 35.19 5.41
CA ASP A 206 -15.26 35.28 6.55
C ASP A 206 -15.91 34.90 7.90
N ARG A 207 -16.88 33.98 7.89
CA ARG A 207 -17.49 33.45 9.11
C ARG A 207 -16.63 32.33 9.71
N PRO A 208 -16.76 32.04 11.03
CA PRO A 208 -16.24 30.79 11.58
C PRO A 208 -16.75 29.62 10.75
N TYR A 209 -15.83 28.77 10.32
CA TYR A 209 -16.13 27.69 9.37
C TYR A 209 -16.10 26.35 10.07
N ASP A 210 -17.06 25.51 9.71
CA ASP A 210 -17.25 24.17 10.24
C ASP A 210 -16.89 23.10 9.20
N PRO A 211 -16.73 21.82 9.59
CA PRO A 211 -16.40 20.73 8.67
C PRO A 211 -17.39 20.57 7.51
N VAL A 212 -18.63 21.08 7.66
CA VAL A 212 -19.64 21.12 6.60
C VAL A 212 -19.25 22.00 5.40
N CYS A 213 -18.23 22.85 5.50
CA CYS A 213 -17.67 23.57 4.34
C CYS A 213 -17.01 22.62 3.32
N ASP A 214 -16.41 21.53 3.78
CA ASP A 214 -15.87 20.48 2.92
C ASP A 214 -17.01 19.73 2.21
N VAL A 215 -18.16 19.56 2.87
CA VAL A 215 -19.36 18.93 2.27
C VAL A 215 -19.91 19.78 1.12
N TRP A 216 -19.98 21.11 1.30
CA TRP A 216 -20.35 22.02 0.21
C TRP A 216 -19.40 21.87 -0.99
N SER A 217 -18.10 21.92 -0.72
CA SER A 217 -17.06 21.83 -1.74
C SER A 217 -17.18 20.52 -2.52
N LEU A 218 -17.41 19.40 -1.81
CA LEU A 218 -17.69 18.10 -2.41
C LEU A 218 -18.98 18.10 -3.22
N GLY A 219 -20.06 18.73 -2.73
CA GLY A 219 -21.31 18.90 -3.46
C GLY A 219 -21.10 19.62 -4.80
N CYS A 220 -20.26 20.67 -4.84
CA CYS A 220 -19.90 21.35 -6.07
C CYS A 220 -19.14 20.42 -7.05
N VAL A 221 -18.21 19.60 -6.56
CA VAL A 221 -17.48 18.62 -7.40
C VAL A 221 -18.44 17.56 -7.94
N MET A 222 -19.35 17.03 -7.12
CA MET A 222 -20.31 16.01 -7.56
C MET A 222 -21.32 16.57 -8.57
N TYR A 223 -21.77 17.82 -8.37
CA TYR A 223 -22.56 18.54 -9.36
C TYR A 223 -21.81 18.68 -10.68
N GLU A 224 -20.54 19.08 -10.65
CA GLU A 224 -19.73 19.25 -11.86
C GLU A 224 -19.48 17.93 -12.58
N LEU A 225 -19.33 16.81 -11.88
CA LEU A 225 -19.28 15.50 -12.51
C LEU A 225 -20.56 15.15 -13.27
N CYS A 226 -21.72 15.59 -12.78
CA CYS A 226 -23.01 15.38 -13.45
C CYS A 226 -23.20 16.32 -14.64
N SER A 227 -22.95 17.61 -14.43
CA SER A 227 -23.31 18.69 -15.37
C SER A 227 -22.15 19.11 -16.29
N LEU A 228 -20.93 18.59 -16.06
CA LEU A 228 -19.68 18.97 -16.72
C LEU A 228 -19.36 20.48 -16.64
N GLN A 229 -19.98 21.17 -15.69
CA GLN A 229 -19.87 22.58 -15.34
C GLN A 229 -20.14 22.74 -13.84
N PRO A 230 -19.42 23.63 -13.12
CA PRO A 230 -19.72 23.92 -11.72
C PRO A 230 -21.10 24.57 -11.52
N PRO A 231 -21.73 24.41 -10.34
CA PRO A 231 -23.11 24.87 -10.10
C PRO A 231 -23.26 26.39 -10.12
N PHE A 232 -22.25 27.12 -9.64
CA PHE A 232 -22.27 28.57 -9.57
C PHE A 232 -21.17 29.15 -10.45
N GLN A 233 -21.56 29.90 -11.48
CA GLN A 233 -20.62 30.59 -12.36
C GLN A 233 -20.98 32.07 -12.49
N ALA A 234 -19.97 32.92 -12.43
CA ALA A 234 -20.11 34.34 -12.69
C ALA A 234 -18.81 34.92 -13.27
N LYS A 235 -18.92 36.10 -13.89
CA LYS A 235 -17.77 36.83 -14.47
C LYS A 235 -16.96 37.59 -13.43
N THR A 236 -17.55 37.89 -12.27
CA THR A 236 -16.91 38.63 -11.19
C THR A 236 -17.08 37.89 -9.87
N HIS A 237 -16.14 38.09 -8.94
CA HIS A 237 -16.19 37.49 -7.61
C HIS A 237 -17.45 37.90 -6.84
N LEU A 238 -17.84 39.18 -6.91
CA LEU A 238 -19.05 39.69 -6.27
C LEU A 238 -20.32 39.00 -6.79
N ALA A 239 -20.46 38.87 -8.13
CA ALA A 239 -21.61 38.21 -8.72
C ALA A 239 -21.64 36.69 -8.41
N LEU A 240 -20.47 36.06 -8.26
CA LEU A 240 -20.39 34.66 -7.81
C LEU A 240 -20.89 34.55 -6.36
N GLN A 241 -20.45 35.46 -5.48
CA GLN A 241 -20.87 35.48 -4.09
C GLN A 241 -22.38 35.71 -3.96
N GLU A 242 -22.98 36.60 -4.76
CA GLU A 242 -24.43 36.81 -4.79
C GLU A 242 -25.20 35.57 -5.24
N LYS A 243 -24.73 34.86 -6.27
CA LYS A 243 -25.33 33.59 -6.71
C LYS A 243 -25.26 32.50 -5.65
N ILE A 244 -24.10 32.34 -5.00
CA ILE A 244 -23.90 31.37 -3.93
C ILE A 244 -24.80 31.70 -2.74
N LYS A 245 -24.92 32.98 -2.36
CA LYS A 245 -25.84 33.45 -1.30
C LYS A 245 -27.30 33.17 -1.62
N ALA A 246 -27.69 33.32 -2.88
CA ALA A 246 -29.05 33.03 -3.31
C ALA A 246 -29.37 31.52 -3.28
N GLY A 247 -28.36 30.65 -3.33
CA GLY A 247 -28.54 29.19 -3.31
C GLY A 247 -29.20 28.62 -4.56
N ASN A 248 -29.39 29.43 -5.61
CA ASN A 248 -30.06 29.02 -6.83
C ASN A 248 -29.05 28.51 -7.87
N PHE A 249 -29.20 27.26 -8.27
CA PHE A 249 -28.45 26.60 -9.32
C PHE A 249 -29.38 25.68 -10.14
N GLU A 250 -29.01 25.40 -11.38
CA GLU A 250 -29.80 24.51 -12.25
C GLU A 250 -29.76 23.07 -11.73
N PRO A 251 -30.84 22.28 -11.85
CA PRO A 251 -30.79 20.86 -11.49
C PRO A 251 -29.78 20.09 -12.33
N ILE A 252 -29.28 18.97 -11.81
CA ILE A 252 -28.46 18.03 -12.60
C ILE A 252 -29.31 17.43 -13.74
N PRO A 253 -28.69 16.94 -14.84
CA PRO A 253 -29.43 16.34 -15.96
C PRO A 253 -30.41 15.22 -15.56
N ASP A 254 -31.60 15.21 -16.17
CA ASP A 254 -32.73 14.33 -15.79
C ASP A 254 -32.48 12.82 -15.96
N HIS A 255 -31.41 12.41 -16.67
CA HIS A 255 -31.06 10.99 -16.78
C HIS A 255 -30.40 10.44 -15.52
N TYR A 256 -29.95 11.30 -14.61
CA TYR A 256 -29.47 10.89 -13.29
C TYR A 256 -30.63 10.62 -12.34
N SER A 257 -30.42 9.71 -11.39
CA SER A 257 -31.45 9.40 -10.42
C SER A 257 -31.82 10.59 -9.55
N HIS A 258 -33.11 10.71 -9.22
CA HIS A 258 -33.59 11.69 -8.24
C HIS A 258 -32.86 11.57 -6.90
N ARG A 259 -32.41 10.36 -6.53
CA ARG A 259 -31.66 10.15 -5.30
C ARG A 259 -30.30 10.86 -5.32
N LEU A 260 -29.57 10.80 -6.43
CA LEU A 260 -28.31 11.52 -6.58
C LEU A 260 -28.52 13.03 -6.48
N GLN A 261 -29.56 13.55 -7.15
CA GLN A 261 -29.93 14.96 -7.07
C GLN A 261 -30.26 15.40 -5.64
N MET A 262 -31.07 14.63 -4.90
CA MET A 262 -31.39 14.94 -3.50
C MET A 262 -30.14 15.04 -2.63
N VAL A 263 -29.19 14.13 -2.80
CA VAL A 263 -27.96 14.11 -2.00
C VAL A 263 -27.04 15.28 -2.36
N ILE A 264 -26.90 15.62 -3.64
CA ILE A 264 -26.15 16.80 -4.07
C ILE A 264 -26.79 18.08 -3.51
N ASN A 265 -28.11 18.20 -3.58
CA ASN A 265 -28.85 19.33 -3.01
C ASN A 265 -28.63 19.45 -1.50
N ALA A 266 -28.62 18.33 -0.76
CA ALA A 266 -28.33 18.32 0.67
C ALA A 266 -26.92 18.80 1.02
N CYS A 267 -25.95 18.65 0.10
CA CYS A 267 -24.60 19.20 0.25
C CYS A 267 -24.53 20.70 -0.09
N LEU A 268 -25.39 21.17 -0.99
CA LEU A 268 -25.43 22.56 -1.48
C LEU A 268 -26.46 23.43 -0.75
N ILE A 269 -26.85 23.05 0.47
CA ILE A 269 -27.64 23.91 1.35
C ILE A 269 -26.77 25.08 1.81
N VAL A 270 -27.27 26.31 1.63
CA VAL A 270 -26.53 27.55 1.92
C VAL A 270 -26.28 27.69 3.42
N ASP A 271 -27.30 27.44 4.25
CA ASP A 271 -27.18 27.47 5.70
C ASP A 271 -26.32 26.28 6.18
N PRO A 272 -25.15 26.53 6.81
CA PRO A 272 -24.29 25.46 7.29
C PRO A 272 -24.94 24.59 8.37
N ASP A 273 -25.89 25.13 9.16
CA ASP A 273 -26.56 24.38 10.24
C ASP A 273 -27.60 23.38 9.70
N GLU A 274 -28.17 23.67 8.53
CA GLU A 274 -29.09 22.77 7.82
C GLU A 274 -28.38 21.85 6.82
N ARG A 275 -27.12 22.13 6.50
CA ARG A 275 -26.33 21.35 5.54
C ARG A 275 -26.01 19.98 6.11
N ALA A 276 -26.17 18.95 5.28
CA ALA A 276 -25.89 17.59 5.70
C ALA A 276 -24.41 17.43 6.12
N THR A 277 -24.19 16.72 7.23
CA THR A 277 -22.85 16.32 7.65
C THR A 277 -22.38 15.08 6.90
N VAL A 278 -21.06 14.84 6.86
CA VAL A 278 -20.48 13.61 6.27
C VAL A 278 -21.10 12.35 6.88
N ASN A 279 -21.31 12.34 8.19
CA ASN A 279 -21.93 11.21 8.86
C ASN A 279 -23.38 10.99 8.42
N GLN A 280 -24.21 12.04 8.38
CA GLN A 280 -25.60 11.95 7.91
C GLN A 280 -25.68 11.42 6.47
N LEU A 281 -24.81 11.92 5.58
CA LEU A 281 -24.71 11.42 4.21
C LEU A 281 -24.36 9.93 4.20
N LEU A 282 -23.31 9.50 4.91
CA LEU A 282 -22.90 8.09 4.93
C LEU A 282 -23.92 7.12 5.56
N GLN A 283 -24.97 7.61 6.22
CA GLN A 283 -26.10 6.81 6.70
C GLN A 283 -27.15 6.51 5.62
N ASP A 284 -27.13 7.24 4.51
CA ASP A 284 -28.02 7.02 3.39
C ASP A 284 -27.90 5.60 2.84
N ALA A 285 -29.01 4.99 2.44
CA ALA A 285 -29.02 3.65 1.85
C ALA A 285 -28.16 3.56 0.59
N SER A 286 -28.12 4.61 -0.24
CA SER A 286 -27.27 4.64 -1.44
C SER A 286 -25.80 4.57 -1.06
N PHE A 287 -25.35 5.41 -0.13
CA PHE A 287 -23.97 5.37 0.34
C PHE A 287 -23.64 4.05 1.03
N LYS A 288 -24.52 3.49 1.87
CA LYS A 288 -24.32 2.17 2.48
C LYS A 288 -24.10 1.06 1.43
N LEU A 289 -24.85 1.09 0.33
CA LEU A 289 -24.69 0.15 -0.77
C LEU A 289 -23.30 0.29 -1.43
N PHE A 290 -22.91 1.50 -1.84
CA PHE A 290 -21.62 1.72 -2.49
C PHE A 290 -20.42 1.52 -1.54
N ARG A 291 -20.61 1.74 -0.23
CA ARG A 291 -19.62 1.36 0.78
C ARG A 291 -19.44 -0.15 0.85
N LYS A 292 -20.54 -0.92 0.77
CA LYS A 292 -20.48 -2.38 0.72
C LYS A 292 -19.80 -2.91 -0.53
N GLU A 293 -20.14 -2.34 -1.68
CA GLU A 293 -19.45 -2.64 -2.93
C GLU A 293 -17.95 -2.35 -2.80
N TRP A 294 -17.60 -1.21 -2.21
CA TRP A 294 -16.21 -0.82 -2.01
C TRP A 294 -15.44 -1.73 -1.07
N GLU A 295 -16.03 -2.06 0.08
CA GLU A 295 -15.47 -3.04 0.99
C GLU A 295 -15.18 -4.34 0.23
N MET A 296 -16.15 -4.89 -0.49
CA MET A 296 -16.01 -6.14 -1.21
C MET A 296 -14.86 -6.11 -2.23
N THR A 297 -14.70 -5.01 -2.97
CA THR A 297 -13.56 -4.84 -3.89
C THR A 297 -12.21 -4.78 -3.14
N GLN A 298 -12.15 -4.15 -1.97
CA GLN A 298 -10.93 -4.15 -1.14
C GLN A 298 -10.60 -5.55 -0.60
N TRP A 299 -11.61 -6.33 -0.23
CA TRP A 299 -11.44 -7.72 0.20
C TRP A 299 -10.94 -8.60 -0.94
N ASP A 300 -11.49 -8.46 -2.15
CA ASP A 300 -11.05 -9.17 -3.36
C ASP A 300 -9.58 -8.87 -3.68
N LYS A 301 -9.18 -7.59 -3.63
CA LYS A 301 -7.78 -7.18 -3.82
C LYS A 301 -6.85 -7.81 -2.78
N LYS A 302 -7.21 -7.74 -1.50
CA LYS A 302 -6.43 -8.37 -0.41
C LYS A 302 -6.35 -9.89 -0.55
N LEU A 303 -7.43 -10.52 -1.00
CA LEU A 303 -7.47 -11.96 -1.22
C LEU A 303 -6.46 -12.36 -2.31
N LYS A 304 -6.49 -11.67 -3.46
CA LYS A 304 -5.54 -11.90 -4.57
C LYS A 304 -4.09 -11.67 -4.15
N GLU A 305 -3.81 -10.63 -3.36
CA GLU A 305 -2.46 -10.39 -2.81
C GLU A 305 -2.02 -11.53 -1.90
N ARG A 306 -2.91 -12.03 -1.03
CA ARG A 306 -2.62 -13.16 -0.14
C ARG A 306 -2.40 -14.47 -0.90
N GLU A 307 -3.19 -14.74 -1.93
CA GLU A 307 -3.02 -15.90 -2.80
C GLU A 307 -1.65 -15.86 -3.50
N ALA A 308 -1.23 -14.70 -4.01
CA ALA A 308 0.09 -14.53 -4.62
C ALA A 308 1.24 -14.76 -3.62
N ASP A 309 1.10 -14.23 -2.40
CA ASP A 309 2.07 -14.43 -1.32
C ASP A 309 2.19 -15.91 -0.91
N ILE A 310 1.06 -16.62 -0.83
CA ILE A 310 1.03 -18.06 -0.53
C ILE A 310 1.72 -18.84 -1.65
N ALA A 311 1.38 -18.58 -2.91
CA ALA A 311 2.01 -19.24 -4.05
C ALA A 311 3.54 -19.02 -4.09
N LEU A 312 4.02 -17.83 -3.71
CA LEU A 312 5.45 -17.56 -3.59
C LEU A 312 6.11 -18.37 -2.47
N LYS A 313 5.45 -18.50 -1.32
CA LYS A 313 5.94 -19.29 -0.18
C LYS A 313 5.94 -20.78 -0.51
N GLU A 314 4.91 -21.29 -1.17
CA GLU A 314 4.85 -22.69 -1.64
C GLU A 314 6.01 -23.00 -2.58
N ARG A 315 6.29 -22.14 -3.56
CA ARG A 315 7.46 -22.31 -4.45
C ARG A 315 8.79 -22.32 -3.70
N LYS A 316 8.91 -21.55 -2.62
CA LYS A 316 10.12 -21.56 -1.77
C LYS A 316 10.22 -22.85 -0.95
N LEU A 317 9.09 -23.35 -0.44
CA LEU A 317 9.03 -24.59 0.33
C LEU A 317 9.38 -25.80 -0.53
N VAL A 318 8.84 -25.91 -1.75
CA VAL A 318 9.17 -27.00 -2.69
C VAL A 318 10.68 -27.02 -2.97
N LYS A 319 11.29 -25.86 -3.28
CA LYS A 319 12.75 -25.77 -3.49
C LYS A 319 13.56 -26.18 -2.26
N PHE A 320 13.06 -25.89 -1.06
CA PHE A 320 13.72 -26.26 0.18
C PHE A 320 13.60 -27.77 0.45
N GLU A 321 12.44 -28.35 0.17
CA GLU A 321 12.20 -29.80 0.24
C GLU A 321 13.10 -30.57 -0.73
N ASP A 322 13.22 -30.11 -1.97
CA ASP A 322 14.13 -30.70 -2.96
C ASP A 322 15.58 -30.69 -2.47
N ALA A 323 16.03 -29.56 -1.91
CA ALA A 323 17.38 -29.44 -1.35
C ALA A 323 17.63 -30.40 -0.18
N LEU A 324 16.65 -30.56 0.72
CA LEU A 324 16.74 -31.53 1.83
C LEU A 324 16.76 -32.97 1.33
N ASN A 325 15.95 -33.30 0.33
CA ASN A 325 15.93 -34.62 -0.29
C ASN A 325 17.29 -34.95 -0.94
N ASP A 326 17.90 -33.98 -1.61
CA ASP A 326 19.23 -34.17 -2.19
C ASP A 326 20.33 -34.30 -1.13
N GLU A 327 20.28 -33.53 -0.04
CA GLU A 327 21.18 -33.73 1.11
C GLU A 327 21.01 -35.13 1.73
N CYS A 328 19.77 -35.59 1.87
CA CYS A 328 19.46 -36.92 2.40
C CYS A 328 20.01 -38.03 1.49
N LYS A 329 19.88 -37.90 0.15
CA LYS A 329 20.49 -38.83 -0.82
C LYS A 329 22.01 -38.85 -0.69
N GLN A 330 22.64 -37.68 -0.61
CA GLN A 330 24.09 -37.56 -0.45
C GLN A 330 24.57 -38.20 0.86
N MET A 331 23.80 -38.05 1.93
CA MET A 331 24.10 -38.66 3.21
C MET A 331 23.99 -40.20 3.15
N ASN A 332 22.95 -40.73 2.51
CA ASN A 332 22.78 -42.17 2.32
C ASN A 332 23.91 -42.79 1.50
N LEU A 333 24.34 -42.13 0.40
CA LEU A 333 25.49 -42.59 -0.40
C LEU A 333 26.76 -42.67 0.45
N LYS A 334 27.04 -41.64 1.26
CA LYS A 334 28.17 -41.66 2.20
C LYS A 334 28.06 -42.78 3.24
N PHE A 335 26.87 -43.04 3.77
CA PHE A 335 26.66 -44.14 4.70
C PHE A 335 26.92 -45.51 4.05
N GLU A 336 26.52 -45.71 2.80
CA GLU A 336 26.81 -46.94 2.05
C GLU A 336 28.31 -47.10 1.76
N GLU A 337 28.99 -46.04 1.35
CA GLU A 337 30.45 -46.04 1.16
C GLU A 337 31.18 -46.44 2.45
N ILE A 338 30.81 -45.83 3.58
CA ILE A 338 31.38 -46.15 4.89
C ILE A 338 31.11 -47.62 5.26
N ARG A 339 29.87 -48.09 5.09
CA ARG A 339 29.47 -49.47 5.39
C ARG A 339 30.25 -50.49 4.56
N ASN A 340 30.41 -50.22 3.25
CA ASN A 340 31.17 -51.07 2.36
C ASN A 340 32.66 -51.07 2.71
N GLY A 341 33.22 -49.91 3.09
CA GLY A 341 34.57 -49.77 3.61
C GLY A 341 34.82 -50.68 4.83
N TYR A 342 33.96 -50.58 5.85
CA TYR A 342 34.05 -51.44 7.04
C TYR A 342 33.89 -52.93 6.73
N LYS A 343 32.97 -53.29 5.84
CA LYS A 343 32.76 -54.68 5.43
C LYS A 343 34.00 -55.25 4.74
N ASN A 344 34.61 -54.47 3.85
CA ASN A 344 35.83 -54.87 3.14
C ASN A 344 37.02 -55.01 4.09
N GLU A 345 37.20 -54.06 5.02
CA GLU A 345 38.26 -54.10 6.03
C GLU A 345 38.07 -55.30 6.98
N PHE A 346 36.84 -55.56 7.44
CA PHE A 346 36.52 -56.74 8.26
C PHE A 346 36.82 -58.05 7.53
N ASN A 347 36.38 -58.19 6.28
CA ASN A 347 36.65 -59.38 5.46
C ASN A 347 38.14 -59.60 5.24
N TYR A 348 38.90 -58.52 5.02
CA TYR A 348 40.35 -58.56 4.87
C TYR A 348 41.04 -59.05 6.16
N MET A 349 40.68 -58.46 7.31
CA MET A 349 41.21 -58.85 8.62
C MET A 349 40.89 -60.31 8.96
N LEU A 350 39.65 -60.74 8.69
CA LEU A 350 39.22 -62.12 8.87
C LEU A 350 40.04 -63.07 7.99
N GLY A 351 40.28 -62.70 6.73
CA GLY A 351 41.12 -63.47 5.80
C GLY A 351 42.57 -63.61 6.29
N LEU A 352 43.16 -62.55 6.84
CA LEU A 352 44.50 -62.60 7.44
C LEU A 352 44.55 -63.52 8.67
N GLN A 353 43.57 -63.41 9.57
CA GLN A 353 43.48 -64.30 10.75
C GLN A 353 43.27 -65.76 10.35
N MET A 354 42.39 -66.03 9.39
CA MET A 354 42.20 -67.39 8.87
C MET A 354 43.48 -67.96 8.26
N ASN A 355 44.20 -67.18 7.44
CA ASN A 355 45.48 -67.61 6.88
C ASN A 355 46.52 -67.88 7.96
N LYS A 356 46.58 -67.05 9.01
CA LYS A 356 47.49 -67.26 10.14
C LYS A 356 47.19 -68.58 10.87
N VAL A 357 45.92 -68.83 11.20
CA VAL A 357 45.47 -70.08 11.84
C VAL A 357 45.75 -71.30 10.96
N LEU A 358 45.49 -71.20 9.65
CA LEU A 358 45.78 -72.29 8.70
C LEU A 358 47.28 -72.58 8.58
N THR A 359 48.12 -71.55 8.62
CA THR A 359 49.58 -71.71 8.59
C THR A 359 50.11 -72.33 9.88
N GLU A 360 49.54 -71.99 11.03
CA GLU A 360 49.88 -72.60 12.33
C GLU A 360 49.44 -74.07 12.42
N LEU A 361 48.30 -74.44 11.81
CA LEU A 361 47.77 -75.82 11.84
C LEU A 361 48.40 -76.76 10.80
N PHE A 362 48.74 -76.27 9.61
CA PHE A 362 49.17 -77.11 8.47
C PHE A 362 50.58 -76.78 7.93
N GLY A 363 51.28 -75.78 8.47
CA GLY A 363 52.57 -75.32 7.96
C GLY A 363 52.52 -74.92 6.48
N ASN A 364 53.60 -75.17 5.73
CA ASN A 364 53.69 -74.84 4.29
C ASN A 364 52.93 -75.82 3.35
N GLN A 365 52.24 -76.82 3.88
CA GLN A 365 51.55 -77.84 3.09
C GLN A 365 50.03 -77.82 3.33
N ILE A 366 49.37 -76.76 2.86
CA ILE A 366 47.91 -76.68 2.86
C ILE A 366 47.35 -77.64 1.79
N PRO A 367 46.47 -78.60 2.14
CA PRO A 367 45.89 -79.53 1.18
C PRO A 367 45.11 -78.79 0.06
N PRO A 368 45.25 -79.19 -1.22
CA PRO A 368 44.64 -78.49 -2.36
C PRO A 368 43.12 -78.33 -2.25
N ASN A 369 42.44 -79.36 -1.73
CA ASN A 369 40.98 -79.40 -1.59
C ASN A 369 40.46 -78.34 -0.60
N ILE A 370 41.25 -78.03 0.45
CA ILE A 370 40.90 -77.00 1.44
C ILE A 370 41.11 -75.60 0.85
N LYS A 371 42.19 -75.42 0.08
CA LYS A 371 42.50 -74.15 -0.61
C LYS A 371 41.44 -73.78 -1.66
N GLN A 372 40.90 -74.78 -2.35
CA GLN A 372 39.86 -74.62 -3.37
C GLN A 372 38.47 -74.35 -2.77
N GLN A 373 38.13 -74.97 -1.62
CA GLN A 373 36.88 -74.67 -0.92
C GLN A 373 36.89 -73.28 -0.27
N LEU A 374 38.01 -72.82 0.26
CA LEU A 374 38.14 -71.49 0.87
C LEU A 374 38.03 -70.35 -0.15
N SER A 375 38.66 -70.50 -1.31
CA SER A 375 38.57 -69.53 -2.42
C SER A 375 37.20 -69.49 -3.11
N SER A 376 36.35 -70.48 -2.86
CA SER A 376 34.95 -70.48 -3.31
C SER A 376 33.98 -69.81 -2.32
N ARG A 377 34.35 -69.74 -1.03
CA ARG A 377 33.53 -69.12 0.04
C ARG A 377 33.92 -67.68 0.36
N VAL A 378 35.20 -67.33 0.21
CA VAL A 378 35.67 -65.95 0.19
C VAL A 378 35.54 -65.51 -1.27
N GLY A 379 34.47 -64.78 -1.59
CA GLY A 379 34.08 -64.47 -2.96
C GLY A 379 35.22 -63.98 -3.84
N LYS A 380 35.16 -64.36 -5.13
CA LYS A 380 36.03 -63.89 -6.22
C LYS A 380 35.95 -62.37 -6.36
N GLU A 381 36.68 -61.62 -5.54
CA GLU A 381 37.00 -60.23 -5.81
C GLU A 381 38.53 -60.11 -5.81
N ASN A 382 39.04 -59.63 -6.95
CA ASN A 382 40.47 -59.48 -7.20
C ASN A 382 41.15 -58.74 -6.05
N PHE A 383 42.07 -59.41 -5.35
CA PHE A 383 43.04 -58.78 -4.46
C PHE A 383 44.08 -58.02 -5.30
N GLN A 384 43.70 -56.90 -5.91
CA GLN A 384 44.65 -55.85 -6.23
C GLN A 384 44.76 -54.94 -5.00
N GLN A 385 45.97 -54.73 -4.51
CA GLN A 385 46.26 -53.71 -3.50
C GLN A 385 45.71 -52.36 -4.01
N PRO A 386 44.79 -51.69 -3.29
CA PRO A 386 44.49 -50.31 -3.60
C PRO A 386 45.74 -49.50 -3.26
N ALA A 387 46.25 -48.73 -4.22
CA ALA A 387 47.22 -47.69 -3.94
C ALA A 387 46.58 -46.72 -2.93
N PHE A 388 47.04 -46.76 -1.68
CA PHE A 388 46.70 -45.77 -0.67
C PHE A 388 47.21 -44.40 -1.13
N GLN A 389 46.35 -43.60 -1.78
CA GLN A 389 46.51 -42.15 -1.69
C GLN A 389 46.13 -41.74 -0.27
N ASN A 390 47.10 -41.18 0.46
CA ASN A 390 46.94 -40.63 1.80
C ASN A 390 45.87 -39.53 1.82
N HIS A 391 44.60 -39.91 1.91
CA HIS A 391 43.55 -39.06 2.44
C HIS A 391 43.19 -39.62 3.80
N LYS A 392 43.78 -39.01 4.85
CA LYS A 392 43.34 -39.19 6.23
C LYS A 392 41.83 -38.96 6.28
N LEU A 393 41.06 -40.03 6.34
CA LEU A 393 39.65 -39.98 6.66
C LEU A 393 39.54 -39.38 8.06
N LYS A 394 39.02 -38.16 8.13
CA LYS A 394 38.80 -37.45 9.39
C LYS A 394 37.70 -38.18 10.15
N GLY A 395 38.05 -38.73 11.30
CA GLY A 395 37.14 -39.54 12.10
C GLY A 395 35.96 -38.71 12.66
N PRO A 396 34.90 -39.39 13.15
CA PRO A 396 33.66 -38.78 13.63
C PRO A 396 33.81 -37.68 14.70
N ARG A 397 34.93 -37.67 15.43
CA ARG A 397 35.25 -36.66 16.44
C ARG A 397 35.44 -35.25 15.86
N GLU A 398 36.06 -35.11 14.69
CA GLU A 398 36.30 -33.79 14.10
C GLU A 398 35.04 -33.14 13.51
N LEU A 399 34.04 -33.95 13.12
CA LEU A 399 32.73 -33.47 12.66
C LEU A 399 31.87 -33.00 13.85
N TYR A 400 31.98 -33.66 14.99
CA TYR A 400 31.29 -33.27 16.24
C TYR A 400 31.84 -31.94 16.80
N ASP A 401 33.16 -31.75 16.77
CA ASP A 401 33.81 -30.51 17.25
C ASP A 401 33.53 -29.29 16.35
N ARG A 402 33.26 -29.50 15.05
CA ARG A 402 32.85 -28.42 14.13
C ARG A 402 31.39 -28.01 14.29
N ALA A 403 30.51 -28.93 14.71
CA ALA A 403 29.11 -28.63 14.98
C ALA A 403 28.93 -27.79 16.26
N GLN A 404 29.79 -27.98 17.27
CA GLN A 404 29.76 -27.17 18.49
C GLN A 404 30.34 -25.75 18.32
N LYS A 405 31.23 -25.52 17.35
CA LYS A 405 31.80 -24.19 17.06
C LYS A 405 30.93 -23.26 16.22
N ARG A 406 29.75 -23.72 15.76
CA ARG A 406 28.79 -22.94 14.95
C ARG A 406 27.52 -22.52 15.72
N ARG A 407 27.50 -22.73 17.03
CA ARG A 407 26.48 -22.17 17.93
C ARG A 407 26.94 -20.86 18.54
#